data_AF-A0A9E6ARK4-F1
#
_entry.id   AF-A0A9E6ARK4-F1
#
_cell.length_a   1.000
_cell.length_b   1.000
_cell.length_c   1.000
_cell.angle_alpha   90.00
_cell.angle_beta   90.00
_cell.angle_gamma   90.00
#
_symmetry.space_group_name_H-M   'P 1'
#
loop_
_entity.id
_entity.type
_entity.pdbx_description
1 polymer ?
#
loop_
_entity_poly.entity_id
_entity_poly.type
_entity_poly.pdbx_seq_one_letter_code
_entity_poly.pdbx_strand_id
1 'polypeptide(L)'
;MTPPVVEATPEAAVGRPGLPPAAQELIQQHSEGDESVCKTLVKASAEVEECHLDYLANGTAAIFTTVSECGGHLCDVTFHIFTEGRQPYVAESYGPVTWEISPDHQYLLRGELSEYPDVSVRTVRKNLDTGKEEHFADCLSPKLSPGGKWYLCRDIKGNVARVPVGGGAMTIIERPTIPKGERVKVGGPFSDYPGPVTFLSDTRYEYSVYTTDEEVVKHQADWVEAPSPSPGARTTPQSGSSSGP
;
A
#
# COMPACT_ATOMS: atom_id res chain seq x y z
N MET A 1 -47.52 -15.19 23.68
CA MET A 1 -46.81 -16.04 22.72
C MET A 1 -45.57 -15.27 22.31
N THR A 2 -44.41 -15.68 22.82
CA THR A 2 -43.12 -15.01 22.60
C THR A 2 -42.44 -15.68 21.41
N PRO A 3 -41.94 -14.95 20.40
CA PRO A 3 -41.24 -15.57 19.29
C PRO A 3 -39.91 -16.19 19.77
N PRO A 4 -39.45 -17.29 19.16
CA PRO A 4 -38.19 -17.90 19.51
C PRO A 4 -37.03 -16.96 19.18
N VAL A 5 -36.10 -16.84 20.13
CA VAL A 5 -34.79 -16.20 19.95
C VAL A 5 -34.02 -17.04 18.93
N VAL A 6 -33.77 -16.47 17.76
CA VAL A 6 -32.84 -17.06 16.79
C VAL A 6 -31.44 -16.78 17.31
N GLU A 7 -30.77 -17.79 17.84
CA GLU A 7 -29.33 -17.74 18.10
C GLU A 7 -28.61 -17.43 16.79
N ALA A 8 -27.94 -16.28 16.73
CA ALA A 8 -27.04 -15.96 15.64
C ALA A 8 -25.91 -16.98 15.64
N THR A 9 -25.93 -17.88 14.67
CA THR A 9 -24.79 -18.74 14.35
C THR A 9 -23.62 -17.83 13.96
N PRO A 10 -22.41 -18.02 14.50
CA PRO A 10 -21.26 -17.22 14.08
C PRO A 10 -21.08 -17.41 12.57
N GLU A 11 -21.12 -16.30 11.83
CA GLU A 11 -20.73 -16.27 10.42
C GLU A 11 -19.39 -16.98 10.30
N ALA A 12 -19.38 -18.07 9.55
CA ALA A 12 -18.16 -18.76 9.18
C ALA A 12 -17.23 -17.73 8.53
N ALA A 13 -16.13 -17.43 9.21
CA ALA A 13 -15.08 -16.57 8.69
C ALA A 13 -14.70 -17.06 7.29
N VAL A 14 -15.01 -16.24 6.28
CA VAL A 14 -14.42 -16.34 4.96
C VAL A 14 -12.91 -16.43 5.19
N GLY A 15 -12.33 -17.56 4.77
CA GLY A 15 -10.98 -17.96 5.15
C GLY A 15 -9.98 -16.84 4.91
N ARG A 16 -9.50 -16.22 5.99
CA ARG A 16 -8.33 -15.36 5.93
C ARG A 16 -7.18 -16.24 5.43
N PRO A 17 -6.54 -15.94 4.28
CA PRO A 17 -5.34 -16.67 3.89
C PRO A 17 -4.35 -16.60 5.06
N GLY A 18 -3.77 -17.76 5.39
CA GLY A 18 -2.90 -17.89 6.56
C GLY A 18 -1.65 -17.04 6.39
N LEU A 19 -1.28 -16.31 7.45
CA LEU A 19 0.01 -15.63 7.56
C LEU A 19 1.17 -16.58 7.22
N PRO A 20 2.32 -16.09 6.72
CA PRO A 20 3.51 -16.92 6.54
C PRO A 20 3.88 -17.65 7.85
N PRO A 21 4.34 -18.91 7.83
CA PRO A 21 4.64 -19.68 9.04
C PRO A 21 5.57 -18.96 10.02
N ALA A 22 6.61 -18.28 9.53
CA ALA A 22 7.51 -17.50 10.38
C ALA A 22 6.81 -16.36 11.12
N ALA A 23 5.85 -15.69 10.49
CA ALA A 23 5.05 -14.65 11.13
C ALA A 23 4.04 -15.27 12.12
N GLN A 24 3.44 -16.43 11.77
CA GLN A 24 2.56 -17.16 12.68
C GLN A 24 3.29 -17.64 13.93
N GLU A 25 4.47 -18.26 13.78
CA GLU A 25 5.29 -18.72 14.90
C GLU A 25 5.66 -17.56 15.82
N LEU A 26 6.04 -16.42 15.25
CA LEU A 26 6.39 -15.23 16.00
C LEU A 26 5.18 -14.68 16.79
N ILE A 27 4.01 -14.57 16.16
CA ILE A 27 2.77 -14.13 16.83
C ILE A 27 2.35 -15.14 17.91
N GLN A 28 2.44 -16.44 17.63
CA GLN A 28 2.07 -17.50 18.59
C GLN A 28 3.00 -17.56 19.80
N GLN A 29 4.29 -17.28 19.61
CA GLN A 29 5.28 -17.19 20.70
C GLN A 29 5.03 -15.98 21.61
N HIS A 30 4.30 -14.98 21.12
CA HIS A 30 4.05 -13.71 21.79
C HIS A 30 2.54 -13.49 21.99
N SER A 31 1.93 -14.34 22.83
CA SER A 31 0.51 -14.32 23.19
C SER A 31 0.00 -13.04 23.85
N GLU A 32 0.90 -12.10 24.16
CA GLU A 32 0.62 -10.83 24.84
C GLU A 32 0.28 -9.68 23.85
N GLY A 33 0.33 -9.92 22.54
CA GLY A 33 -0.02 -8.95 21.50
C GLY A 33 1.17 -8.43 20.69
N ASP A 34 0.87 -7.61 19.68
CA ASP A 34 1.83 -7.15 18.65
C ASP A 34 3.07 -6.44 19.24
N GLU A 35 2.92 -5.73 20.36
CA GLU A 35 4.01 -5.03 21.04
C GLU A 35 5.12 -5.98 21.53
N SER A 36 4.75 -7.18 21.99
CA SER A 36 5.70 -8.20 22.46
C SER A 36 6.50 -8.80 21.30
N VAL A 37 5.86 -8.96 20.14
CA VAL A 37 6.51 -9.38 18.88
C VAL A 37 7.55 -8.34 18.44
N CYS A 38 7.18 -7.06 18.39
CA CYS A 38 8.08 -6.00 17.94
C CYS A 38 9.32 -5.83 18.84
N LYS A 39 9.17 -5.97 20.18
CA LYS A 39 10.32 -5.93 21.10
C LYS A 39 11.34 -7.03 20.84
N THR A 40 10.88 -8.20 20.41
CA THR A 40 11.75 -9.31 19.97
C THR A 40 12.42 -8.97 18.64
N LEU A 41 11.70 -8.38 17.69
CA LEU A 41 12.22 -8.03 16.36
C LEU A 41 13.30 -6.95 16.41
N VAL A 42 13.12 -5.92 17.24
CA VAL A 42 14.03 -4.76 17.33
C VAL A 42 15.18 -4.98 18.34
N LYS A 43 15.34 -6.22 18.84
CA LYS A 43 16.38 -6.60 19.82
C LYS A 43 16.46 -5.65 21.02
N ALA A 44 15.41 -5.61 21.85
CA ALA A 44 15.38 -5.16 23.27
C ALA A 44 16.02 -3.82 23.72
N SER A 45 16.87 -3.13 22.95
CA SER A 45 17.65 -1.97 23.41
C SER A 45 17.15 -0.62 22.92
N ALA A 46 16.24 -0.59 21.94
CA ALA A 46 15.56 0.63 21.50
C ALA A 46 14.18 0.71 22.15
N GLU A 47 13.81 1.90 22.66
CA GLU A 47 12.43 2.16 23.07
C GLU A 47 11.55 2.15 21.80
N VAL A 48 10.70 1.14 21.69
CA VAL A 48 9.69 1.04 20.64
C VAL A 48 8.52 1.94 21.03
N GLU A 49 8.27 2.99 20.25
CA GLU A 49 7.18 3.93 20.48
C GLU A 49 5.87 3.42 19.86
N GLU A 50 5.95 2.88 18.63
CA GLU A 50 4.81 2.28 17.95
C GLU A 50 5.19 0.96 17.26
N CYS A 51 4.23 0.04 17.23
CA CYS A 51 4.34 -1.24 16.54
C CYS A 51 3.00 -1.56 15.88
N HIS A 52 3.02 -1.87 14.60
CA HIS A 52 1.84 -2.34 13.89
C HIS A 52 2.15 -3.47 12.92
N LEU A 53 1.18 -4.36 12.77
CA LEU A 53 1.18 -5.46 11.81
C LEU A 53 0.20 -5.14 10.68
N ASP A 54 0.70 -5.11 9.45
CA ASP A 54 -0.12 -5.03 8.26
C ASP A 54 0.01 -6.28 7.38
N TYR A 55 -1.04 -6.54 6.61
CA TYR A 55 -1.12 -7.65 5.67
C TYR A 55 -0.85 -7.16 4.25
N LEU A 56 0.11 -7.82 3.60
CA LEU A 56 0.54 -7.57 2.23
C LEU A 56 0.12 -8.72 1.32
N ALA A 57 0.14 -8.49 0.01
CA ALA A 57 -0.18 -9.49 -1.01
C ALA A 57 -1.48 -10.28 -0.69
N ASN A 58 -2.55 -9.54 -0.35
CA ASN A 58 -3.85 -10.08 0.06
C ASN A 58 -3.76 -11.10 1.22
N GLY A 59 -2.87 -10.87 2.18
CA GLY A 59 -2.72 -11.68 3.39
C GLY A 59 -1.74 -12.84 3.28
N THR A 60 -1.11 -13.02 2.12
CA THR A 60 -0.06 -14.06 1.94
C THR A 60 1.33 -13.58 2.35
N ALA A 61 1.46 -12.31 2.71
CA ALA A 61 2.65 -11.72 3.29
C ALA A 61 2.26 -10.78 4.43
N ALA A 62 3.23 -10.46 5.29
CA ALA A 62 3.02 -9.60 6.45
C ALA A 62 4.18 -8.61 6.60
N ILE A 63 3.88 -7.45 7.18
CA ILE A 63 4.88 -6.46 7.54
C ILE A 63 4.65 -6.03 8.97
N PHE A 64 5.69 -6.15 9.79
CA PHE A 64 5.77 -5.46 11.07
C PHE A 64 6.51 -4.16 10.85
N THR A 65 5.86 -3.06 11.18
CA THR A 65 6.49 -1.75 11.21
C THR A 65 6.74 -1.39 12.65
N THR A 66 7.97 -1.02 12.96
CA THR A 66 8.36 -0.55 14.28
C THR A 66 8.87 0.87 14.16
N VAL A 67 8.34 1.75 15.00
CA VAL A 67 8.73 3.15 15.09
C VAL A 67 9.49 3.35 16.40
N SER A 68 10.66 3.96 16.32
CA SER A 68 11.53 4.30 17.44
C SER A 68 12.13 5.68 17.26
N GLU A 69 12.62 6.27 18.34
CA GLU A 69 13.41 7.51 18.35
C GLU A 69 12.74 8.68 17.57
N CYS A 70 11.50 9.00 17.89
CA CYS A 70 10.79 10.13 17.30
C CYS A 70 11.33 11.47 17.83
N GLY A 71 12.22 12.11 17.06
CA GLY A 71 12.84 13.39 17.40
C GLY A 71 12.41 14.52 16.46
N GLY A 72 11.62 15.47 16.98
CA GLY A 72 11.26 16.71 16.27
C GLY A 72 10.28 16.51 15.10
N HIS A 73 10.77 15.96 13.98
CA HIS A 73 10.01 15.82 12.72
C HIS A 73 10.23 14.47 12.01
N LEU A 74 11.07 13.58 12.53
CA LEU A 74 11.33 12.27 11.95
C LEU A 74 11.37 11.21 13.05
N CYS A 75 10.93 10.01 12.69
CA CYS A 75 11.09 8.82 13.50
C CYS A 75 11.90 7.80 12.71
N ASP A 76 12.67 6.98 13.42
CA ASP A 76 13.31 5.82 12.84
C ASP A 76 12.27 4.73 12.69
N VAL A 77 12.10 4.27 11.46
CA VAL A 77 11.11 3.25 11.13
C VAL A 77 11.81 2.01 10.58
N THR A 78 11.65 0.89 11.27
CA THR A 78 12.12 -0.42 10.81
C THR A 78 10.94 -1.26 10.32
N PHE A 79 11.11 -1.86 9.16
CA PHE A 79 10.13 -2.74 8.54
C PHE A 79 10.68 -4.16 8.49
N HIS A 80 9.95 -5.11 9.08
CA HIS A 80 10.22 -6.53 8.98
C HIS A 80 9.16 -7.20 8.10
N ILE A 81 9.56 -7.61 6.91
CA ILE A 81 8.65 -8.09 5.87
C ILE A 81 8.80 -9.60 5.72
N PHE A 82 7.71 -10.32 5.97
CA PHE A 82 7.64 -11.77 5.98
C PHE A 82 6.90 -12.27 4.74
N THR A 83 7.54 -13.21 4.03
CA THR A 83 6.99 -13.91 2.87
C THR A 83 7.21 -15.41 3.03
N GLU A 84 6.43 -16.22 2.34
CA GLU A 84 6.56 -17.67 2.42
C GLU A 84 7.89 -18.15 1.80
N GLY A 85 8.58 -19.07 2.47
CA GLY A 85 9.79 -19.72 1.96
C GLY A 85 11.04 -18.84 1.91
N ARG A 86 11.01 -17.64 2.49
CA ARG A 86 12.14 -16.69 2.48
C ARG A 86 12.48 -16.21 3.89
N GLN A 87 13.71 -15.76 4.08
CA GLN A 87 14.08 -15.02 5.29
C GLN A 87 13.39 -13.64 5.30
N PRO A 88 13.05 -13.09 6.48
CA PRO A 88 12.44 -11.77 6.56
C PRO A 88 13.32 -10.72 5.92
N TYR A 89 12.73 -9.88 5.08
CA TYR A 89 13.41 -8.70 4.55
C TYR A 89 13.32 -7.58 5.58
N VAL A 90 14.45 -6.94 5.88
CA VAL A 90 14.52 -5.82 6.83
C VAL A 90 14.88 -4.56 6.07
N ALA A 91 14.12 -3.50 6.30
CA ALA A 91 14.40 -2.17 5.76
C ALA A 91 14.24 -1.11 6.84
N GLU A 92 15.05 -0.07 6.72
CA GLU A 92 15.02 1.11 7.59
C GLU A 92 14.60 2.32 6.76
N SER A 93 13.86 3.23 7.37
CA SER A 93 13.48 4.50 6.77
C SER A 93 13.34 5.60 7.81
N TYR A 94 13.52 6.83 7.36
CA TYR A 94 13.25 8.02 8.15
C TYR A 94 11.91 8.60 7.69
N GLY A 95 10.84 8.22 8.39
CA GLY A 95 9.46 8.58 8.05
C GLY A 95 8.64 7.45 7.38
N PRO A 96 7.32 7.66 7.22
CA PRO A 96 6.41 6.64 6.72
C PRO A 96 6.64 6.33 5.24
N VAL A 97 6.92 5.06 4.98
CA VAL A 97 6.97 4.46 3.65
C VAL A 97 5.87 3.42 3.56
N THR A 98 5.21 3.39 2.43
CA THR A 98 4.18 2.37 2.13
C THR A 98 4.81 1.27 1.30
N TRP A 99 4.59 0.03 1.74
CA TRP A 99 5.12 -1.18 1.14
C TRP A 99 4.00 -2.08 0.63
N GLU A 100 4.27 -2.79 -0.46
CA GLU A 100 3.40 -3.85 -0.95
C GLU A 100 4.25 -4.96 -1.59
N ILE A 101 3.71 -6.18 -1.65
CA ILE A 101 4.37 -7.32 -2.26
C ILE A 101 3.59 -7.83 -3.46
N SER A 102 4.32 -8.26 -4.48
CA SER A 102 3.71 -8.91 -5.64
C SER A 102 3.07 -10.25 -5.30
N PRO A 103 1.98 -10.65 -5.97
CA PRO A 103 1.28 -11.90 -5.68
C PRO A 103 2.17 -13.16 -5.70
N ASP A 104 3.26 -13.14 -6.48
CA ASP A 104 4.25 -14.21 -6.61
C ASP A 104 5.42 -14.13 -5.60
N HIS A 105 5.37 -13.15 -4.71
CA HIS A 105 6.38 -12.83 -3.69
C HIS A 105 7.79 -12.63 -4.26
N GLN A 106 7.90 -12.23 -5.53
CA GLN A 106 9.18 -11.97 -6.19
C GLN A 106 9.62 -10.52 -6.08
N TYR A 107 8.67 -9.59 -5.91
CA TYR A 107 8.92 -8.17 -5.92
C TYR A 107 8.36 -7.48 -4.68
N LEU A 108 9.17 -6.60 -4.11
CA LEU A 108 8.78 -5.65 -3.09
C LEU A 108 8.62 -4.27 -3.73
N LEU A 109 7.47 -3.64 -3.51
CA LEU A 109 7.13 -2.34 -4.08
C LEU A 109 7.15 -1.29 -2.97
N ARG A 110 7.74 -0.13 -3.25
CA ARG A 110 7.71 1.04 -2.36
C ARG A 110 7.45 2.32 -3.13
N GLY A 111 6.72 3.24 -2.51
CA GLY A 111 6.59 4.61 -3.00
C GLY A 111 7.84 5.44 -2.67
N GLU A 112 8.27 6.26 -3.60
CA GLU A 112 9.32 7.27 -3.45
C GLU A 112 8.82 8.63 -3.94
N LEU A 113 9.22 9.67 -3.22
CA LEU A 113 8.99 11.06 -3.58
C LEU A 113 10.34 11.69 -3.93
N SER A 114 10.41 12.48 -5.00
CA SER A 114 11.57 13.34 -5.23
C SER A 114 11.55 14.58 -4.34
N GLU A 115 12.74 15.12 -4.10
CA GLU A 115 12.92 16.34 -3.33
C GLU A 115 12.44 17.58 -4.10
N TYR A 116 12.13 18.64 -3.34
CA TYR A 116 11.75 19.97 -3.84
C TYR A 116 12.86 20.57 -4.73
N PRO A 117 12.56 21.39 -5.77
CA PRO A 117 11.27 21.99 -6.14
C PRO A 117 10.38 21.14 -7.05
N ASP A 118 10.94 20.17 -7.75
CA ASP A 118 10.23 19.35 -8.72
C ASP A 118 9.77 18.04 -8.07
N VAL A 119 8.79 18.17 -7.18
CA VAL A 119 8.22 17.04 -6.46
C VAL A 119 7.49 16.12 -7.44
N SER A 120 7.97 14.89 -7.51
CA SER A 120 7.45 13.81 -8.34
C SER A 120 7.28 12.56 -7.49
N VAL A 121 6.39 11.69 -7.95
CA VAL A 121 6.06 10.43 -7.28
C VAL A 121 6.44 9.27 -8.18
N ARG A 122 7.00 8.23 -7.59
CA ARG A 122 7.21 6.97 -8.29
C ARG A 122 7.07 5.78 -7.35
N THR A 123 6.69 4.65 -7.90
CA THR A 123 6.82 3.35 -7.26
C THR A 123 8.05 2.68 -7.83
N VAL A 124 8.93 2.21 -6.94
CA VAL A 124 10.06 1.37 -7.29
C VAL A 124 9.68 -0.08 -6.96
N ARG A 125 10.03 -1.01 -7.85
CA ARG A 125 9.95 -2.45 -7.56
C ARG A 125 11.35 -3.02 -7.40
N LYS A 126 11.56 -3.77 -6.33
CA LYS A 126 12.79 -4.48 -6.01
C LYS A 126 12.57 -5.97 -6.17
N ASN A 127 13.37 -6.63 -6.99
CA ASN A 127 13.37 -8.09 -7.05
C ASN A 127 14.05 -8.65 -5.79
N LEU A 128 13.37 -9.51 -5.05
CA LEU A 128 13.82 -10.01 -3.75
C LEU A 128 14.98 -11.02 -3.84
N ASP A 129 15.17 -11.69 -4.99
CA ASP A 129 16.27 -12.64 -5.18
C ASP A 129 17.58 -11.95 -5.58
N THR A 130 17.49 -10.94 -6.45
CA THR A 130 18.65 -10.26 -7.02
C THR A 130 18.97 -8.94 -6.33
N GLY A 131 18.03 -8.41 -5.55
CA GLY A 131 18.12 -7.07 -4.96
C GLY A 131 18.01 -5.92 -5.97
N LYS A 132 17.83 -6.21 -7.26
CA LYS A 132 17.78 -5.20 -8.32
C LYS A 132 16.50 -4.37 -8.20
N GLU A 133 16.65 -3.05 -8.27
CA GLU A 133 15.56 -2.09 -8.26
C GLU A 133 15.30 -1.51 -9.66
N GLU A 134 14.04 -1.25 -9.96
CA GLU A 134 13.64 -0.55 -11.18
C GLU A 134 12.36 0.26 -10.98
N HIS A 135 12.19 1.27 -11.83
CA HIS A 135 10.94 2.05 -11.88
C HIS A 135 9.78 1.14 -12.28
N PHE A 136 8.66 1.28 -11.58
CA PHE A 136 7.43 0.52 -11.83
C PHE A 136 6.29 1.39 -12.37
N ALA A 137 6.01 2.52 -11.70
CA ALA A 137 4.91 3.41 -12.04
C ALA A 137 5.11 4.82 -11.49
N ASP A 138 4.46 5.84 -12.06
CA ASP A 138 4.52 7.24 -11.61
C ASP A 138 3.43 7.56 -10.58
N CYS A 139 3.43 6.82 -9.46
CA CYS A 139 2.50 6.95 -8.34
C CYS A 139 3.10 6.42 -7.03
N LEU A 140 2.50 6.76 -5.88
CA LEU A 140 2.86 6.32 -4.53
C LEU A 140 1.87 5.31 -3.95
N SER A 141 2.27 4.69 -2.83
CA SER A 141 1.41 3.89 -1.96
C SER A 141 0.65 2.79 -2.69
N PRO A 142 1.39 1.86 -3.33
CA PRO A 142 0.78 0.73 -4.02
C PRO A 142 -0.01 -0.13 -3.03
N LYS A 143 -1.19 -0.57 -3.44
CA LYS A 143 -1.99 -1.58 -2.75
C LYS A 143 -2.47 -2.62 -3.75
N LEU A 144 -2.23 -3.89 -3.45
CA LEU A 144 -2.69 -4.96 -4.31
C LEU A 144 -4.23 -5.04 -4.28
N SER A 145 -4.83 -5.14 -5.47
CA SER A 145 -6.27 -5.40 -5.62
C SER A 145 -6.65 -6.78 -5.09
N PRO A 146 -7.89 -6.98 -4.60
CA PRO A 146 -8.35 -8.28 -4.08
C PRO A 146 -8.17 -9.43 -5.08
N GLY A 147 -8.40 -9.19 -6.37
CA GLY A 147 -8.19 -10.18 -7.43
C GLY A 147 -6.73 -10.42 -7.82
N GLY A 148 -5.79 -9.63 -7.27
CA GLY A 148 -4.35 -9.78 -7.48
C GLY A 148 -3.87 -9.41 -8.88
N LYS A 149 -4.65 -8.67 -9.68
CA LYS A 149 -4.28 -8.33 -11.08
C LYS A 149 -3.78 -6.91 -11.25
N TRP A 150 -4.11 -6.04 -10.30
CA TRP A 150 -3.79 -4.62 -10.32
C TRP A 150 -3.17 -4.17 -9.00
N TYR A 151 -2.31 -3.16 -9.07
CA TYR A 151 -2.07 -2.27 -7.94
C TYR A 151 -2.90 -1.02 -8.10
N LEU A 152 -3.51 -0.57 -7.00
CA LEU A 152 -4.01 0.78 -6.88
C LEU A 152 -2.93 1.62 -6.22
N CYS A 153 -2.72 2.82 -6.74
CA CYS A 153 -1.73 3.76 -6.23
C CYS A 153 -2.22 5.19 -6.44
N ARG A 154 -1.47 6.16 -5.93
CA ARG A 154 -1.88 7.56 -5.89
C ARG A 154 -0.89 8.45 -6.60
N ASP A 155 -1.36 9.28 -7.54
CA ASP A 155 -0.47 10.26 -8.17
C ASP A 155 -0.25 11.49 -7.26
N ILE A 156 0.64 12.39 -7.67
CA ILE A 156 0.95 13.64 -6.94
C ILE A 156 -0.30 14.53 -6.74
N LYS A 157 -1.36 14.36 -7.54
CA LYS A 157 -2.60 15.13 -7.43
C LYS A 157 -3.63 14.44 -6.53
N GLY A 158 -3.26 13.34 -5.87
CA GLY A 158 -4.17 12.52 -5.08
C GLY A 158 -5.23 11.82 -5.91
N ASN A 159 -5.02 11.61 -7.21
CA ASN A 159 -5.89 10.74 -8.01
C ASN A 159 -5.62 9.29 -7.67
N VAL A 160 -6.64 8.43 -7.78
CA VAL A 160 -6.43 6.98 -7.72
C VAL A 160 -6.14 6.48 -9.12
N ALA A 161 -5.04 5.76 -9.25
CA ALA A 161 -4.67 5.09 -10.47
C ALA A 161 -4.62 3.58 -10.26
N ARG A 162 -4.87 2.82 -11.33
CA ARG A 162 -4.58 1.39 -11.39
C ARG A 162 -3.40 1.11 -12.33
N VAL A 163 -2.58 0.15 -11.95
CA VAL A 163 -1.40 -0.32 -12.72
C VAL A 163 -1.43 -1.85 -12.77
N PRO A 164 -1.26 -2.49 -13.94
CA PRO A 164 -1.20 -3.96 -14.01
C PRO A 164 -0.05 -4.51 -13.16
N VAL A 165 -0.24 -5.65 -12.49
CA VAL A 165 0.79 -6.25 -11.63
C VAL A 165 2.10 -6.54 -12.38
N GLY A 166 2.02 -6.97 -13.65
CA GLY A 166 3.19 -7.18 -14.50
C GLY A 166 3.91 -5.90 -14.95
N GLY A 167 3.38 -4.74 -14.59
CA GLY A 167 3.77 -3.43 -15.12
C GLY A 167 2.98 -3.05 -16.37
N GLY A 168 3.05 -1.78 -16.75
CA GLY A 168 2.35 -1.24 -17.91
C GLY A 168 1.84 0.17 -17.69
N ALA A 169 0.96 0.62 -18.59
CA ALA A 169 0.39 1.96 -18.51
C ALA A 169 -0.52 2.11 -17.29
N MET A 170 -0.26 3.15 -16.52
CA MET A 170 -1.12 3.60 -15.44
C MET A 170 -2.43 4.19 -16.01
N THR A 171 -3.57 3.91 -15.38
CA THR A 171 -4.87 4.49 -15.72
C THR A 171 -5.48 5.16 -14.51
N ILE A 172 -5.81 6.45 -14.60
CA ILE A 172 -6.58 7.16 -13.56
C ILE A 172 -8.01 6.63 -13.55
N ILE A 173 -8.44 6.14 -12.39
CA ILE A 173 -9.79 5.60 -12.19
C ILE A 173 -10.65 6.50 -11.29
N GLU A 174 -10.04 7.28 -10.39
CA GLU A 174 -10.77 8.25 -9.58
C GLU A 174 -10.03 9.58 -9.47
N ARG A 175 -10.81 10.65 -9.35
CA ARG A 175 -10.32 11.99 -9.06
C ARG A 175 -11.03 12.51 -7.81
N PRO A 176 -10.30 12.96 -6.78
CA PRO A 176 -10.92 13.48 -5.57
C PRO A 176 -11.72 14.75 -5.88
N THR A 177 -12.88 14.87 -5.25
CA THR A 177 -13.62 16.13 -5.22
C THR A 177 -13.22 16.87 -3.96
N ILE A 178 -12.46 17.96 -4.11
CA ILE A 178 -11.98 18.80 -2.99
C ILE A 178 -12.76 20.12 -2.93
N PRO A 179 -12.84 20.78 -1.76
CA PRO A 179 -13.51 22.07 -1.63
C PRO A 179 -12.94 23.12 -2.60
N LYS A 180 -13.80 24.06 -3.03
CA LYS A 180 -13.41 25.07 -4.00
C LYS A 180 -12.35 26.01 -3.40
N GLY A 181 -11.18 26.08 -4.03
CA GLY A 181 -10.05 26.89 -3.58
C GLY A 181 -8.93 26.07 -2.97
N GLU A 182 -9.23 24.83 -2.55
CA GLU A 182 -8.26 23.90 -1.99
C GLU A 182 -7.40 23.24 -3.07
N ARG A 183 -6.24 22.73 -2.64
CA ARG A 183 -5.39 21.82 -3.41
C ARG A 183 -5.02 20.63 -2.56
N VAL A 184 -4.69 19.52 -3.22
CA VAL A 184 -4.06 18.39 -2.53
C VAL A 184 -2.71 18.87 -1.98
N LYS A 185 -2.55 18.79 -0.66
CA LYS A 185 -1.28 19.04 0.02
C LYS A 185 -0.35 17.88 -0.30
N VAL A 186 0.86 18.22 -0.73
CA VAL A 186 1.91 17.25 -0.97
C VAL A 186 3.20 17.76 -0.38
N GLY A 187 3.78 16.96 0.51
CA GLY A 187 4.99 17.31 1.24
C GLY A 187 4.69 18.15 2.48
N GLY A 188 5.45 17.87 3.54
CA GLY A 188 5.30 18.43 4.88
C GLY A 188 6.13 17.64 5.89
N PRO A 189 6.33 18.15 7.11
CA PRO A 189 7.19 17.51 8.13
C PRO A 189 6.70 16.13 8.59
N PHE A 190 5.49 15.70 8.21
CA PHE A 190 4.89 14.44 8.65
C PHE A 190 4.34 13.57 7.52
N SER A 191 4.87 13.71 6.30
CA SER A 191 4.44 12.85 5.20
C SER A 191 2.96 13.01 4.87
N ASP A 192 2.58 14.27 4.61
CA ASP A 192 1.35 14.65 3.91
C ASP A 192 1.42 14.15 2.45
N TYR A 193 1.54 12.84 2.29
CA TYR A 193 1.53 12.14 1.03
C TYR A 193 0.16 11.49 0.87
N PRO A 194 -0.30 11.31 -0.38
CA PRO A 194 -1.47 10.50 -0.62
C PRO A 194 -1.23 9.08 -0.07
N GLY A 195 -1.81 8.78 1.10
CA GLY A 195 -1.73 7.46 1.71
C GLY A 195 -2.31 6.36 0.81
N PRO A 196 -2.11 5.09 1.18
CA PRO A 196 -2.60 3.98 0.36
C PRO A 196 -4.13 4.01 0.31
N VAL A 197 -4.68 3.40 -0.74
CA VAL A 197 -6.08 3.03 -0.71
C VAL A 197 -6.27 1.85 0.25
N THR A 198 -7.42 1.79 0.90
CA THR A 198 -7.83 0.67 1.74
C THR A 198 -9.00 -0.03 1.10
N PHE A 199 -8.84 -1.30 0.72
CA PHE A 199 -9.98 -2.11 0.29
C PHE A 199 -10.87 -2.44 1.48
N LEU A 200 -12.12 -1.98 1.43
CA LEU A 200 -13.14 -2.27 2.43
C LEU A 200 -13.84 -3.62 2.13
N SER A 201 -13.86 -4.01 0.86
CA SER A 201 -14.35 -5.29 0.36
C SER A 201 -13.75 -5.57 -1.02
N ASP A 202 -14.10 -6.72 -1.59
CA ASP A 202 -13.76 -7.10 -2.98
C ASP A 202 -14.37 -6.18 -4.05
N THR A 203 -15.22 -5.23 -3.65
CA THR A 203 -15.95 -4.35 -4.57
C THR A 203 -15.94 -2.89 -4.11
N ARG A 204 -15.17 -2.53 -3.08
CA ARG A 204 -15.16 -1.17 -2.55
C ARG A 204 -13.84 -0.83 -1.90
N TYR A 205 -13.41 0.39 -2.08
CA TYR A 205 -12.23 0.92 -1.40
C TYR A 205 -12.45 2.34 -0.91
N GLU A 206 -11.57 2.77 -0.02
CA GLU A 206 -11.51 4.11 0.50
C GLU A 206 -10.12 4.72 0.34
N TYR A 207 -10.06 6.04 0.35
CA TYR A 207 -8.83 6.80 0.35
C TYR A 207 -9.04 8.17 0.96
N SER A 208 -7.97 8.79 1.43
CA SER A 208 -8.00 10.14 1.98
C SER A 208 -7.13 11.10 1.17
N VAL A 209 -7.50 12.36 1.21
CA VAL A 209 -6.74 13.48 0.62
C VAL A 209 -6.57 14.53 1.70
N TYR A 210 -5.32 14.95 1.92
CA TYR A 210 -5.00 16.11 2.72
C TYR A 210 -5.11 17.35 1.86
N THR A 211 -5.81 18.37 2.33
CA THR A 211 -5.91 19.66 1.65
C THR A 211 -4.91 20.68 2.21
N THR A 212 -4.75 21.80 1.51
CA THR A 212 -3.89 22.91 1.93
C THR A 212 -4.25 23.49 3.30
N ASP A 213 -5.52 23.42 3.70
CA ASP A 213 -6.02 23.80 5.03
C ASP A 213 -5.89 22.68 6.09
N GLU A 214 -5.12 21.62 5.80
CA GLU A 214 -4.91 20.46 6.67
C GLU A 214 -6.18 19.64 6.98
N GLU A 215 -7.24 19.83 6.18
CA GLU A 215 -8.44 19.00 6.26
C GLU A 215 -8.19 17.65 5.58
N VAL A 216 -8.62 16.57 6.24
CA VAL A 216 -8.61 15.22 5.67
C VAL A 216 -9.97 14.92 5.05
N VAL A 217 -10.01 14.92 3.72
CA VAL A 217 -11.21 14.53 2.96
C VAL A 217 -11.17 13.04 2.66
N LYS A 218 -12.13 12.30 3.23
CA LYS A 218 -12.29 10.85 2.98
C LYS A 218 -13.21 10.61 1.79
N HIS A 219 -12.79 9.72 0.90
CA HIS A 219 -13.53 9.28 -0.26
C HIS A 219 -13.70 7.77 -0.25
N GLN A 220 -14.81 7.30 -0.82
CA GLN A 220 -15.05 5.89 -1.07
C GLN A 220 -15.54 5.72 -2.50
N ALA A 221 -15.13 4.64 -3.15
CA ALA A 221 -15.49 4.33 -4.52
C ALA A 221 -15.66 2.82 -4.70
N ASP A 222 -16.43 2.46 -5.72
CA ASP A 222 -16.63 1.05 -6.09
C ASP A 222 -15.38 0.51 -6.81
N TRP A 223 -15.05 -0.75 -6.54
CA TRP A 223 -14.02 -1.49 -7.23
C TRP A 223 -14.63 -2.48 -8.19
N VAL A 224 -14.10 -2.50 -9.41
CA VAL A 224 -14.37 -3.53 -10.40
C VAL A 224 -13.04 -4.03 -10.95
N GLU A 225 -12.78 -5.32 -10.73
CA GLU A 225 -11.59 -6.01 -11.22
C GLU A 225 -11.65 -6.09 -12.76
N ALA A 226 -11.12 -5.07 -13.44
CA ALA A 226 -11.06 -5.08 -14.90
C ALA A 226 -10.12 -6.18 -15.39
N PRO A 227 -10.36 -6.75 -16.60
CA PRO A 227 -9.40 -7.66 -17.21
C PRO A 227 -8.06 -6.94 -17.43
N SER A 228 -6.95 -7.58 -17.06
CA SER A 228 -5.62 -7.05 -17.33
C SER A 228 -5.45 -6.85 -18.85
N PRO A 229 -4.89 -5.72 -19.31
CA PRO A 229 -4.60 -5.53 -20.72
C PRO A 229 -3.67 -6.65 -21.16
N SER A 230 -3.99 -7.30 -22.28
CA SER A 230 -3.14 -8.35 -22.83
C SER A 230 -1.73 -7.79 -23.08
N PRO A 231 -0.67 -8.50 -22.66
CA PRO A 231 0.70 -8.09 -22.94
C PRO A 231 0.91 -8.09 -24.47
N GLY A 232 0.76 -6.93 -25.10
CA GLY A 232 0.77 -6.80 -26.56
C GLY A 232 -0.02 -5.62 -27.13
N ALA A 233 -0.93 -5.00 -26.35
CA ALA A 233 -1.62 -3.79 -26.78
C ALA A 233 -0.70 -2.55 -26.68
N ARG A 234 0.32 -2.46 -27.55
CA ARG A 234 0.97 -1.18 -27.85
C ARG A 234 -0.09 -0.30 -28.51
N THR A 235 -0.54 0.73 -27.82
CA THR A 235 -1.22 1.87 -28.44
C THR A 235 -0.28 2.45 -29.48
N THR A 236 -0.52 2.12 -30.74
CA THR A 236 0.15 2.77 -31.86
C THR A 236 -0.37 4.19 -31.89
N PRO A 237 0.48 5.23 -31.84
CA PRO A 237 -0.01 6.59 -32.05
C PRO A 237 -0.60 6.65 -33.45
N GLN A 238 -1.88 7.01 -33.56
CA GLN A 238 -2.45 7.39 -34.85
C GLN A 238 -1.69 8.63 -35.32
N SER A 239 -0.79 8.45 -36.29
CA SER A 239 -0.28 9.53 -37.12
C SER A 239 -1.47 10.16 -37.83
N GLY A 240 -1.94 11.30 -37.32
CA GLY A 240 -2.90 12.14 -38.03
C GLY A 240 -2.29 12.57 -39.36
N SER A 241 -2.85 12.05 -40.44
CA SER A 241 -2.59 12.52 -41.79
C SER A 241 -3.07 13.96 -41.91
N SER A 242 -2.13 14.88 -42.12
CA SER A 242 -2.43 16.19 -42.68
C SER A 242 -2.81 16.00 -44.15
N SER A 243 -3.98 16.49 -44.51
CA SER A 243 -4.32 16.81 -45.88
C SER A 243 -5.08 18.13 -45.87
N GLY A 244 -4.39 19.18 -46.29
CA GLY A 244 -4.98 20.46 -46.67
C GLY A 244 -5.95 20.29 -47.85
N PRO A 245 -6.80 21.29 -48.06
CA PRO A 245 -6.44 22.38 -48.97
C PRO A 245 -6.32 23.75 -48.30
#